data_AF-A0A8K0MCW4-F1
#
_entry.id   AF-A0A8K0MCW4-F1
#
_cell.length_a   1.000
_cell.length_b   1.000
_cell.length_c   1.000
_cell.angle_alpha   90.00
_cell.angle_beta   90.00
_cell.angle_gamma   90.00
#
_symmetry.space_group_name_H-M   'P 1'
#
loop_
_entity.id
_entity.type
_entity.pdbx_description
1 polymer ?
#
loop_
_entity_poly.entity_id
_entity_poly.type
_entity_poly.pdbx_seq_one_letter_code
_entity_poly.pdbx_strand_id
1 'polypeptide(L)'
;MAIQRTESIFRWVWEASRGNPVKENATLTCGTDGNLVLADTDGSVAWQTNTAKKGVVGFQLLPNGNIVLHDSKGNFVWQSFDYPTDTLLVGQSLKVGGVTKLVSRLSKKENVNGPYSLSTTFNCDSEAEGGAASELPLDFQLSDNTTTGKFLLGRLKYNGTASFIRIGIDGNVKIYTYYDKVSWGGWEVTLTLFNRESIWETECQLPERCGSFGLCEDNQCVACPSPNGLLGWSNSCQP
;
A
#
# COMPACT_ATOMS: atom_id res chain seq x y z
N MET A 1 -17.81 18.79 -3.27
CA MET A 1 -17.54 18.02 -4.50
C MET A 1 -16.23 17.27 -4.27
N ALA A 2 -16.28 15.97 -4.00
CA ALA A 2 -15.06 15.18 -3.77
C ALA A 2 -14.35 14.97 -5.11
N ILE A 3 -13.08 15.35 -5.17
CA ILE A 3 -12.26 15.41 -6.37
C ILE A 3 -12.23 14.02 -7.01
N GLN A 4 -12.62 13.94 -8.29
CA GLN A 4 -12.46 12.73 -9.11
C GLN A 4 -10.97 12.34 -9.10
N ARG A 5 -10.63 11.25 -8.39
CA ARG A 5 -9.24 10.75 -8.33
C ARG A 5 -8.92 9.99 -9.62
N THR A 6 -8.51 10.72 -10.64
CA THR A 6 -7.83 10.14 -11.81
C THR A 6 -6.41 9.74 -11.43
N GLU A 7 -5.91 8.59 -11.91
CA GLU A 7 -4.48 8.20 -11.82
C GLU A 7 -3.58 9.08 -12.71
N SER A 8 -3.73 10.39 -12.58
CA SER A 8 -3.10 11.42 -13.41
C SER A 8 -2.08 12.18 -12.57
N ILE A 9 -0.83 12.16 -13.02
CA ILE A 9 0.39 12.92 -12.64
C ILE A 9 0.80 13.02 -11.16
N PHE A 10 -0.12 13.04 -10.20
CA PHE A 10 0.16 13.07 -8.76
C PHE A 10 -0.20 11.72 -8.13
N ARG A 11 0.83 10.96 -7.76
CA ARG A 11 0.63 9.72 -6.99
C ARG A 11 0.68 10.07 -5.50
N TRP A 12 -0.49 10.18 -4.87
CA TRP A 12 -0.61 10.23 -3.41
C TRP A 12 -0.15 8.90 -2.83
N VAL A 13 0.69 8.89 -1.81
CA VAL A 13 1.28 7.66 -1.23
C VAL A 13 0.78 7.36 0.18
N TRP A 14 0.06 8.30 0.80
CA TRP A 14 -0.51 8.15 2.12
C TRP A 14 -1.74 9.05 2.27
N GLU A 15 -2.67 8.70 3.16
CA GLU A 15 -3.83 9.52 3.49
C GLU A 15 -4.29 9.29 4.93
N ALA A 16 -4.71 10.36 5.60
CA ALA A 16 -5.12 10.34 7.00
C ALA A 16 -6.54 9.77 7.20
N SER A 17 -7.52 10.24 6.42
CA SER A 17 -8.94 9.99 6.67
C SER A 17 -9.60 9.18 5.54
N ARG A 18 -9.03 8.02 5.19
CA ARG A 18 -9.63 7.12 4.20
C ARG A 18 -11.04 6.73 4.64
N GLY A 19 -12.00 6.84 3.72
CA GLY A 19 -13.43 6.60 3.98
C GLY A 19 -14.13 7.69 4.78
N ASN A 20 -13.43 8.73 5.23
CA ASN A 20 -13.99 9.86 5.96
C ASN A 20 -13.53 11.19 5.34
N PRO A 21 -14.04 11.56 4.16
CA PRO A 21 -13.64 12.77 3.45
C PRO A 21 -14.17 14.02 4.17
N VAL A 22 -13.36 15.08 4.15
CA VAL A 22 -13.72 16.41 4.66
C VAL A 22 -14.12 17.36 3.52
N LYS A 23 -14.84 18.43 3.84
CA LYS A 23 -15.22 19.47 2.87
C LYS A 23 -14.07 20.47 2.66
N GLU A 24 -14.25 21.33 1.66
CA GLU A 24 -13.38 22.49 1.45
C GLU A 24 -13.38 23.37 2.71
N ASN A 25 -12.22 23.97 3.05
CA ASN A 25 -11.96 24.72 4.28
C ASN A 25 -11.86 23.89 5.58
N ALA A 26 -11.77 22.56 5.48
CA ALA A 26 -11.33 21.73 6.59
C ALA A 26 -9.92 22.11 7.07
N THR A 27 -9.62 21.83 8.33
CA THR A 27 -8.37 22.24 8.97
C THR A 27 -7.57 21.04 9.46
N LEU A 28 -6.25 21.09 9.27
CA LEU A 28 -5.29 20.19 9.89
C LEU A 28 -4.49 20.99 10.91
N THR A 29 -4.70 20.73 12.19
CA THR A 29 -4.13 21.53 13.28
C THR A 29 -3.39 20.65 14.28
N CYS A 30 -2.20 21.06 14.67
CA CYS A 30 -1.50 20.51 15.82
C CYS A 30 -1.92 21.31 17.07
N GLY A 31 -2.68 20.68 17.96
CA GLY A 31 -3.15 21.30 19.20
C GLY A 31 -2.01 21.56 20.19
N THR A 32 -2.25 22.47 21.15
CA THR A 32 -1.29 22.74 22.24
C THR A 32 -1.10 21.55 23.18
N ASP A 33 -2.00 20.58 23.13
CA ASP A 33 -1.89 19.28 23.81
C ASP A 33 -1.00 18.28 23.05
N GLY A 34 -0.49 18.65 21.88
CA GLY A 34 0.36 17.80 21.05
C GLY A 34 -0.39 16.82 20.16
N ASN A 35 -1.72 16.96 20.01
CA ASN A 35 -2.52 16.13 19.12
C ASN A 35 -2.65 16.76 17.72
N LEU A 36 -2.31 16.01 16.67
CA LEU A 36 -2.59 16.42 15.30
C LEU A 36 -4.00 15.95 14.92
N VAL A 37 -4.87 16.90 14.54
CA VAL A 37 -6.29 16.70 14.30
C VAL A 37 -6.68 17.25 12.92
N LEU A 38 -7.38 16.44 12.14
CA LEU A 38 -8.08 16.83 10.92
C LEU A 38 -9.56 17.00 11.25
N ALA A 39 -10.07 18.24 11.16
CA ALA A 39 -11.46 18.57 11.43
C ALA A 39 -12.15 19.15 10.18
N ASP A 40 -13.41 18.77 9.97
CA ASP A 40 -14.25 19.36 8.93
C ASP A 40 -14.77 20.75 9.39
N THR A 41 -15.36 21.48 8.45
CA THR A 41 -15.92 22.83 8.61
C THR A 41 -16.98 22.97 9.69
N ASP A 42 -17.67 21.89 10.06
CA ASP A 42 -18.64 21.85 11.15
C ASP A 42 -18.01 21.51 12.52
N GLY A 43 -16.69 21.39 12.57
CA GLY A 43 -15.93 21.03 13.77
C GLY A 43 -15.88 19.53 14.06
N SER A 44 -16.51 18.68 13.24
CA SER A 44 -16.41 17.23 13.38
C SER A 44 -14.97 16.76 13.11
N VAL A 45 -14.47 15.87 13.97
CA VAL A 45 -13.12 15.31 13.80
C VAL A 45 -13.20 14.16 12.80
N ALA A 46 -12.56 14.34 11.65
CA ALA A 46 -12.49 13.31 10.62
C ALA A 46 -11.37 12.29 10.89
N TRP A 47 -10.26 12.76 11.47
CA TRP A 47 -9.12 11.92 11.84
C TRP A 47 -8.24 12.62 12.88
N GLN A 48 -7.53 11.85 13.70
CA GLN A 48 -6.53 12.37 14.63
C GLN A 48 -5.46 11.32 14.99
N THR A 49 -4.30 11.80 15.42
CA THR A 49 -3.14 10.96 15.83
C THR A 49 -3.28 10.34 17.21
N ASN A 50 -4.22 10.82 18.04
CA ASN A 50 -4.41 10.38 19.43
C ASN A 50 -3.13 10.53 20.28
N THR A 51 -2.43 11.65 20.13
CA THR A 51 -1.18 11.97 20.84
C THR A 51 -1.33 13.04 21.92
N ALA A 52 -2.57 13.45 22.22
CA ALA A 52 -2.86 14.41 23.29
C ALA A 52 -2.15 14.03 24.59
N LYS A 53 -1.40 14.99 25.15
CA LYS A 53 -0.64 14.87 26.41
C LYS A 53 0.46 13.79 26.40
N LYS A 54 0.89 13.33 25.22
CA LYS A 54 2.01 12.37 25.08
C LYS A 54 3.38 13.04 24.90
N GLY A 55 3.48 14.34 25.15
CA GLY A 55 4.76 15.08 25.12
C GLY A 55 5.26 15.43 23.72
N VAL A 56 4.38 15.48 22.72
CA VAL A 56 4.72 15.96 21.38
C VAL A 56 5.10 17.43 21.43
N VAL A 57 6.25 17.77 20.84
CA VAL A 57 6.74 19.15 20.73
C VAL A 57 6.92 19.61 19.29
N GLY A 58 6.85 18.69 18.32
CA GLY A 58 7.06 19.02 16.92
C GLY A 58 6.40 18.04 15.95
N PHE A 59 6.14 18.55 14.75
CA PHE A 59 5.63 17.83 13.58
C PHE A 59 6.63 18.01 12.44
N GLN A 60 7.00 16.91 11.77
CA GLN A 60 7.98 16.96 10.68
C GLN A 60 7.62 15.96 9.57
N LEU A 61 7.79 16.39 8.32
CA LEU A 61 7.85 15.49 7.17
C LEU A 61 9.32 15.17 6.87
N LEU A 62 9.70 13.90 7.00
CA LEU A 62 11.05 13.43 6.71
C LEU A 62 11.27 13.25 5.20
N PRO A 63 12.53 13.27 4.70
CA PRO A 63 12.84 13.12 3.27
C PRO A 63 12.34 11.83 2.63
N ASN A 64 12.14 10.76 3.41
CA ASN A 64 11.59 9.49 2.95
C ASN A 64 10.05 9.48 2.90
N GLY A 65 9.39 10.61 3.16
CA GLY A 65 7.94 10.74 3.17
C GLY A 65 7.27 10.37 4.49
N ASN A 66 8.02 9.99 5.53
CA ASN A 66 7.45 9.70 6.84
C ASN A 66 7.06 11.00 7.55
N ILE A 67 5.79 11.12 7.93
CA ILE A 67 5.28 12.20 8.78
C ILE A 67 5.44 11.75 10.23
N VAL A 68 6.17 12.51 11.04
CA VAL A 68 6.46 12.18 12.43
C VAL A 68 6.03 13.27 13.39
N LEU A 69 5.49 12.86 14.53
CA LEU A 69 5.35 13.68 15.73
C LEU A 69 6.43 13.24 16.72
N HIS A 70 7.22 14.18 17.24
CA HIS A 70 8.35 13.86 18.12
C HIS A 70 8.29 14.58 19.46
N ASP A 71 8.90 13.97 20.48
CA ASP A 71 9.08 14.55 21.81
C ASP A 71 10.32 15.45 21.89
N SER A 72 10.54 16.10 23.03
CA SER A 72 11.70 16.99 23.26
C SER A 72 13.06 16.29 23.21
N LYS A 73 13.09 14.97 23.25
CA LYS A 73 14.29 14.14 23.12
C LYS A 73 14.51 13.66 21.68
N GLY A 74 13.58 13.98 20.77
CA GLY A 74 13.61 13.54 19.38
C GLY A 74 13.03 12.14 19.15
N ASN A 75 12.41 11.51 20.15
CA ASN A 75 11.77 10.20 19.96
C ASN A 75 10.46 10.38 19.20
N PHE A 76 10.14 9.44 18.31
CA PHE A 76 8.87 9.43 17.61
C PHE A 76 7.75 9.00 18.58
N VAL A 77 6.79 9.90 18.78
CA VAL A 77 5.55 9.65 19.52
C VAL A 77 4.47 9.08 18.60
N TRP A 78 4.50 9.48 17.33
CA TRP A 78 3.65 8.95 16.26
C TRP A 78 4.37 9.08 14.92
N GLN A 79 4.13 8.15 14.00
CA GLN A 79 4.63 8.22 12.63
C GLN A 79 3.62 7.64 11.63
N SER A 80 3.55 8.22 10.43
CA SER A 80 2.64 7.74 9.37
C SER A 80 3.01 6.34 8.88
N PHE A 81 4.28 5.96 9.00
CA PHE A 81 4.76 4.63 8.60
C PHE A 81 4.13 3.49 9.40
N ASP A 82 3.64 3.76 10.62
CA ASP A 82 2.90 2.78 11.43
C ASP A 82 1.41 2.67 11.03
N TYR A 83 0.95 3.51 10.10
CA TYR A 83 -0.43 3.56 9.60
C TYR A 83 -0.43 3.57 8.07
N PRO A 84 0.08 2.51 7.41
CA PRO A 84 0.09 2.42 5.96
C PRO A 84 -1.32 2.44 5.36
N THR A 85 -1.40 2.73 4.07
CA THR A 85 -2.66 2.77 3.32
C THR A 85 -2.65 1.71 2.22
N ASP A 86 -2.58 2.08 0.94
CA ASP A 86 -2.42 1.14 -0.19
C ASP A 86 -0.95 1.04 -0.66
N THR A 87 -0.05 1.78 -0.04
CA THR A 87 1.31 2.04 -0.54
C THR A 87 2.34 1.81 0.57
N LEU A 88 3.48 1.23 0.20
CA LEU A 88 4.66 1.04 1.03
C LEU A 88 5.84 1.84 0.44
N LEU A 89 6.40 2.73 1.26
CA LEU A 89 7.53 3.59 0.88
C LEU A 89 8.89 2.97 1.27
N VAL A 90 9.98 3.47 0.67
CA VAL A 90 11.34 3.07 1.06
C VAL A 90 11.63 3.48 2.51
N GLY A 91 12.22 2.56 3.29
CA GLY A 91 12.42 2.71 4.73
C GLY A 91 11.17 2.51 5.58
N GLN A 92 10.03 2.14 4.99
CA GLN A 92 8.86 1.65 5.70
C GLN A 92 8.87 0.12 5.73
N SER A 93 8.47 -0.47 6.85
CA SER A 93 8.41 -1.92 7.01
C SER A 93 7.02 -2.39 7.43
N LEU A 94 6.58 -3.50 6.85
CA LEU A 94 5.39 -4.24 7.30
C LEU A 94 5.86 -5.43 8.16
N LYS A 95 5.00 -5.95 9.04
CA LYS A 95 5.33 -7.12 9.89
C LYS A 95 4.20 -8.12 9.88
N VAL A 96 4.50 -9.40 9.67
CA VAL A 96 3.54 -10.50 9.84
C VAL A 96 3.00 -10.48 11.28
N GLY A 97 1.68 -10.57 11.45
CA GLY A 97 1.03 -10.52 12.77
C GLY A 97 1.10 -9.15 13.47
N GLY A 98 1.70 -8.14 12.83
CA GLY A 98 1.66 -6.76 13.28
C GLY A 98 0.35 -6.06 12.90
N VAL A 99 0.20 -4.83 13.39
CA VAL A 99 -0.95 -3.97 13.04
C VAL A 99 -0.85 -3.38 11.63
N THR A 100 0.35 -3.39 11.01
CA THR A 100 0.61 -2.76 9.72
C THR A 100 0.36 -3.72 8.55
N LYS A 101 -0.53 -3.33 7.64
CA LYS A 101 -0.80 -4.02 6.38
C LYS A 101 -1.18 -3.00 5.30
N LEU A 102 -0.93 -3.31 4.04
CA LEU A 102 -1.51 -2.52 2.95
C LEU A 102 -2.94 -2.99 2.69
N VAL A 103 -3.81 -2.05 2.38
CA VAL A 103 -5.20 -2.31 1.98
C VAL A 103 -5.48 -1.55 0.70
N SER A 104 -5.94 -2.26 -0.31
CA SER A 104 -6.38 -1.70 -1.58
C SER A 104 -7.52 -0.69 -1.39
N ARG A 105 -7.79 0.10 -2.42
CA ARG A 105 -9.02 0.90 -2.48
C ARG A 105 -10.15 0.05 -3.05
N LEU A 106 -11.38 0.42 -2.74
CA LEU A 106 -12.55 -0.25 -3.32
C LEU A 106 -12.65 0.00 -4.83
N SER A 107 -12.49 1.25 -5.28
CA SER A 107 -12.53 1.59 -6.69
C SER A 107 -11.78 2.88 -6.99
N LYS A 108 -11.67 3.24 -8.27
CA LYS A 108 -11.11 4.54 -8.69
C LYS A 108 -11.93 5.74 -8.18
N LYS A 109 -13.21 5.53 -7.89
CA LYS A 109 -14.14 6.59 -7.46
C LYS A 109 -14.35 6.60 -5.95
N GLU A 110 -14.37 5.44 -5.32
CA GLU A 110 -14.70 5.29 -3.91
C GLU A 110 -13.44 5.12 -3.07
N ASN A 111 -13.11 6.16 -2.31
CA ASN A 111 -11.95 6.18 -1.43
C ASN A 111 -12.22 5.52 -0.07
N VAL A 112 -12.60 4.24 -0.10
CA VAL A 112 -12.76 3.38 1.07
C VAL A 112 -11.88 2.13 0.91
N ASN A 113 -11.71 1.36 1.98
CA ASN A 113 -10.96 0.11 1.92
C ASN A 113 -11.61 -0.87 0.95
N GLY A 114 -10.80 -1.42 0.05
CA GLY A 114 -11.16 -2.48 -0.87
C GLY A 114 -10.95 -3.87 -0.27
N PRO A 115 -11.20 -4.92 -1.08
CA PRO A 115 -11.17 -6.30 -0.61
C PRO A 115 -9.76 -6.87 -0.43
N TYR A 116 -8.77 -6.33 -1.15
CA TYR A 116 -7.41 -6.87 -1.12
C TYR A 116 -6.57 -6.24 -0.01
N SER A 117 -5.84 -7.09 0.71
CA SER A 117 -4.85 -6.65 1.70
C SER A 117 -3.57 -7.45 1.61
N LEU A 118 -2.45 -6.80 1.91
CA LEU A 118 -1.11 -7.38 1.92
C LEU A 118 -0.49 -7.22 3.31
N SER A 119 -0.27 -8.35 3.98
CA SER A 119 0.32 -8.44 5.31
C SER A 119 1.46 -9.47 5.30
N THR A 120 2.68 -9.04 5.01
CA THR A 120 3.88 -9.82 5.29
C THR A 120 4.96 -8.90 5.84
N THR A 121 6.05 -9.47 6.33
CA THR A 121 7.26 -8.71 6.56
C THR A 121 7.73 -8.20 5.21
N PHE A 122 7.97 -6.90 5.14
CA PHE A 122 8.58 -6.22 4.01
C PHE A 122 9.62 -5.33 4.61
N ASN A 123 10.87 -5.45 4.19
CA ASN A 123 11.88 -4.46 4.51
C ASN A 123 12.42 -3.87 3.22
N CYS A 124 12.14 -2.59 2.99
CA CYS A 124 12.63 -1.88 1.83
C CYS A 124 13.89 -1.12 2.23
N ASP A 125 15.01 -1.84 2.26
CA ASP A 125 16.33 -1.26 2.48
C ASP A 125 16.94 -0.92 1.11
N SER A 126 17.25 0.37 0.88
CA SER A 126 18.02 0.79 -0.29
C SER A 126 19.50 0.74 0.03
N GLU A 127 20.10 -0.45 0.03
CA GLU A 127 21.57 -0.59 0.04
C GLU A 127 22.04 -0.97 -1.35
N ALA A 128 22.53 0.02 -2.09
CA ALA A 128 23.40 -0.23 -3.23
C ALA A 128 24.68 0.60 -3.04
N GLU A 129 25.70 -0.01 -2.47
CA GLU A 129 27.06 0.45 -2.67
C GLU A 129 27.45 0.24 -4.14
N GLY A 130 28.05 1.24 -4.78
CA GLY A 130 28.86 1.02 -5.98
C GLY A 130 28.14 1.04 -7.34
N GLY A 131 27.02 1.74 -7.51
CA GLY A 131 26.49 2.05 -8.86
C GLY A 131 25.91 0.88 -9.65
N ALA A 132 25.72 -0.28 -9.02
CA ALA A 132 24.91 -1.37 -9.56
C ALA A 132 23.43 -1.17 -9.22
N ALA A 133 22.52 -1.65 -10.07
CA ALA A 133 21.07 -1.57 -9.86
C ALA A 133 20.68 -2.01 -8.44
N SER A 134 19.96 -1.14 -7.71
CA SER A 134 19.48 -1.47 -6.36
C SER A 134 18.49 -2.62 -6.45
N GLU A 135 18.85 -3.77 -5.89
CA GLU A 135 17.94 -4.88 -5.74
C GLU A 135 16.91 -4.53 -4.65
N LEU A 136 15.63 -4.89 -4.86
CA LEU A 136 14.60 -4.81 -3.83
C LEU A 136 14.45 -6.20 -3.20
N PRO A 137 15.25 -6.53 -2.18
CA PRO A 137 15.02 -7.75 -1.44
C PRO A 137 13.67 -7.62 -0.73
N LEU A 138 12.82 -8.63 -0.89
CA LEU A 138 11.75 -8.88 0.05
C LEU A 138 12.18 -9.91 1.06
N ASP A 139 12.34 -9.46 2.28
CA ASP A 139 12.40 -10.35 3.42
C ASP A 139 10.97 -10.77 3.77
N PHE A 140 10.56 -11.97 3.36
CA PHE A 140 9.26 -12.54 3.74
C PHE A 140 9.44 -13.58 4.85
N GLN A 141 8.41 -13.71 5.69
CA GLN A 141 8.34 -14.73 6.71
C GLN A 141 7.04 -15.48 6.52
N LEU A 142 7.11 -16.80 6.36
CA LEU A 142 5.91 -17.63 6.23
C LEU A 142 5.15 -17.69 7.55
N SER A 143 3.87 -18.04 7.48
CA SER A 143 2.96 -18.12 8.64
C SER A 143 3.42 -19.10 9.72
N ASP A 144 4.32 -20.04 9.39
CA ASP A 144 4.94 -20.96 10.35
C ASP A 144 5.95 -20.28 11.29
N ASN A 145 6.27 -19.00 11.06
CA ASN A 145 7.20 -18.16 11.82
C ASN A 145 8.65 -18.67 11.89
N THR A 146 8.96 -19.77 11.21
CA THR A 146 10.28 -20.44 11.19
C THR A 146 10.99 -20.30 9.85
N THR A 147 10.21 -20.16 8.77
CA THR A 147 10.75 -19.99 7.42
C THR A 147 10.85 -18.50 7.09
N THR A 148 12.06 -17.97 7.16
CA THR A 148 12.41 -16.66 6.59
C THR A 148 13.09 -16.84 5.24
N GLY A 149 12.55 -16.20 4.21
CA GLY A 149 13.14 -16.21 2.86
C GLY A 149 13.40 -14.80 2.38
N LYS A 150 14.46 -14.64 1.57
CA LYS A 150 14.65 -13.43 0.77
C LYS A 150 14.20 -13.73 -0.65
N PHE A 151 13.13 -13.09 -1.10
CA PHE A 151 12.71 -13.13 -2.49
C PHE A 151 13.11 -11.82 -3.16
N LEU A 152 13.83 -11.90 -4.28
CA LEU A 152 14.07 -10.70 -5.09
C LEU A 152 12.79 -10.37 -5.85
N LEU A 153 12.02 -9.39 -5.34
CA LEU A 153 10.79 -8.91 -6.01
C LEU A 153 11.07 -8.45 -7.43
N GLY A 154 12.17 -7.74 -7.59
CA GLY A 154 12.56 -7.09 -8.82
C GLY A 154 13.73 -6.16 -8.59
N ARG A 155 14.22 -5.59 -9.68
CA ARG A 155 15.29 -4.59 -9.65
C ARG A 155 14.68 -3.21 -9.79
N LEU A 156 15.14 -2.28 -8.96
CA LEU A 156 14.88 -0.87 -9.19
C LEU A 156 15.65 -0.44 -10.42
N LYS A 157 14.92 0.06 -11.40
CA LYS A 157 15.51 0.52 -12.66
C LYS A 157 16.23 1.87 -12.51
N TYR A 158 15.85 2.64 -11.49
CA TYR A 158 16.33 4.00 -11.22
C TYR A 158 16.56 4.21 -9.70
N ASN A 159 16.75 5.45 -9.27
CA ASN A 159 17.01 5.79 -7.87
C ASN A 159 15.93 5.20 -6.93
N GLY A 160 16.36 4.31 -6.03
CA GLY A 160 15.47 3.60 -5.12
C GLY A 160 14.69 4.49 -4.17
N THR A 161 15.22 5.65 -3.77
CA THR A 161 14.53 6.54 -2.80
C THR A 161 13.22 7.14 -3.32
N ALA A 162 13.04 7.21 -4.65
CA ALA A 162 11.82 7.71 -5.27
C ALA A 162 10.94 6.57 -5.82
N SER A 163 10.98 5.40 -5.18
CA SER A 163 10.22 4.22 -5.59
C SER A 163 9.31 3.74 -4.47
N PHE A 164 8.23 3.05 -4.84
CA PHE A 164 7.28 2.53 -3.87
C PHE A 164 6.52 1.32 -4.40
N ILE A 165 5.99 0.53 -3.46
CA ILE A 165 5.13 -0.62 -3.76
C ILE A 165 3.68 -0.22 -3.48
N ARG A 166 2.73 -0.67 -4.31
CA ARG A 166 1.31 -0.45 -4.08
C ARG A 166 0.48 -1.68 -4.41
N ILE A 167 -0.52 -1.95 -3.56
CA ILE A 167 -1.60 -2.89 -3.89
C ILE A 167 -2.72 -2.14 -4.61
N GLY A 168 -3.04 -2.57 -5.83
CA GLY A 168 -4.06 -1.97 -6.68
C GLY A 168 -5.47 -2.40 -6.32
N ILE A 169 -6.46 -1.71 -6.92
CA ILE A 169 -7.88 -2.08 -6.84
C ILE A 169 -8.19 -3.42 -7.55
N ASP A 170 -7.26 -3.86 -8.38
CA ASP A 170 -7.25 -5.14 -9.10
C ASP A 170 -6.61 -6.28 -8.28
N GLY A 171 -6.11 -5.98 -7.07
CA GLY A 171 -5.40 -6.93 -6.22
C GLY A 171 -3.93 -7.14 -6.61
N ASN A 172 -3.50 -6.61 -7.76
CA ASN A 172 -2.12 -6.68 -8.19
C ASN A 172 -1.21 -5.84 -7.30
N VAL A 173 0.00 -6.33 -7.05
CA VAL A 173 1.05 -5.58 -6.37
C VAL A 173 1.99 -5.02 -7.43
N LYS A 174 2.16 -3.70 -7.44
CA LYS A 174 2.93 -2.97 -8.46
C LYS A 174 4.09 -2.22 -7.81
N ILE A 175 5.26 -2.26 -8.46
CA ILE A 175 6.40 -1.42 -8.11
C ILE A 175 6.41 -0.22 -9.04
N TYR A 176 6.37 0.98 -8.46
CA TYR A 176 6.51 2.24 -9.17
C TYR A 176 7.91 2.79 -8.92
N THR A 177 8.63 3.08 -9.99
CA THR A 177 9.97 3.66 -9.92
C THR A 177 9.95 5.02 -10.63
N TYR A 178 10.54 6.03 -10.02
CA TYR A 178 10.69 7.36 -10.64
C TYR A 178 12.05 7.54 -11.30
N TYR A 179 12.01 8.04 -12.54
CA TYR A 179 13.16 8.44 -13.34
C TYR A 179 13.22 9.97 -13.39
N ASP A 180 14.26 10.52 -12.76
CA ASP A 180 14.47 11.96 -12.58
C ASP A 180 15.09 12.65 -13.81
N LYS A 181 15.51 11.90 -14.83
CA LYS A 181 16.18 12.45 -16.03
C LYS A 181 15.22 12.77 -17.18
N VAL A 182 13.91 12.72 -16.96
CA VAL A 182 12.91 13.07 -17.98
C VAL A 182 11.99 14.18 -17.48
N SER A 183 11.57 15.04 -18.41
CA SER A 183 10.68 16.18 -18.10
C SER A 183 9.20 15.78 -18.02
N TRP A 184 8.83 14.61 -18.54
CA TRP A 184 7.49 14.05 -18.48
C TRP A 184 7.54 12.53 -18.46
N GLY A 185 6.51 11.89 -17.87
CA GLY A 185 6.41 10.43 -17.85
C GLY A 185 7.48 9.72 -17.00
N GLY A 186 8.08 10.41 -16.02
CA GLY A 186 9.18 9.85 -15.22
C GLY A 186 8.82 8.63 -14.38
N TRP A 187 7.55 8.34 -14.16
CA TRP A 187 7.15 7.18 -13.38
C TRP A 187 6.87 5.97 -14.26
N GLU A 188 7.51 4.85 -13.95
CA GLU A 188 7.37 3.57 -14.63
C GLU A 188 6.88 2.50 -13.65
N VAL A 189 6.02 1.60 -14.14
CA VAL A 189 5.71 0.35 -13.43
C VAL A 189 6.74 -0.68 -13.85
N THR A 190 7.66 -1.02 -12.96
CA THR A 190 8.79 -1.91 -13.27
C THR A 190 8.48 -3.38 -12.96
N LEU A 191 7.45 -3.63 -12.16
CA LEU A 191 6.96 -4.97 -11.83
C LEU A 191 5.46 -4.92 -11.54
N THR A 192 4.73 -5.93 -12.00
CA THR A 192 3.37 -6.23 -11.56
C THR A 192 3.30 -7.71 -11.17
N LEU A 193 3.02 -7.99 -9.90
CA LEU A 193 2.73 -9.34 -9.42
C LEU A 193 1.27 -9.71 -9.68
N PHE A 194 1.04 -11.02 -9.85
CA PHE A 194 -0.25 -11.62 -10.17
C PHE A 194 -0.88 -11.12 -11.48
N ASN A 195 -0.04 -10.79 -12.46
CA ASN A 195 -0.46 -10.34 -13.78
C ASN A 195 -0.42 -11.50 -14.78
N ARG A 196 -1.33 -11.49 -15.76
CA ARG A 196 -1.38 -12.41 -16.90
C ARG A 196 -0.08 -12.43 -17.74
N GLU A 197 0.67 -11.33 -17.74
CA GLU A 197 1.91 -11.19 -18.50
C GLU A 197 3.16 -11.62 -17.71
N SER A 198 3.00 -12.08 -16.45
CA SER A 198 4.11 -12.56 -15.65
C SER A 198 4.58 -13.94 -16.12
N ILE A 199 5.89 -14.17 -16.05
CA ILE A 199 6.51 -15.47 -16.37
C ILE A 199 6.59 -16.41 -15.15
N TRP A 200 6.47 -15.87 -13.94
CA TRP A 200 6.62 -16.62 -12.68
C TRP A 200 5.30 -16.86 -11.96
N GLU A 201 4.29 -16.03 -12.28
CA GLU A 201 3.04 -15.95 -11.53
C GLU A 201 1.86 -15.84 -12.51
N THR A 202 0.66 -16.12 -12.03
CA THR A 202 -0.58 -16.02 -12.79
C THR A 202 -1.63 -15.25 -11.98
N GLU A 203 -2.64 -14.72 -12.66
CA GLU A 203 -3.82 -14.14 -12.01
C GLU A 203 -4.57 -15.17 -11.15
N CYS A 204 -4.38 -16.47 -11.41
CA CYS A 204 -5.01 -17.54 -10.64
C CYS A 204 -4.47 -17.67 -9.21
N GLN A 205 -3.36 -17.01 -8.89
CA GLN A 205 -2.84 -16.91 -7.53
C GLN A 205 -3.48 -15.77 -6.73
N LEU A 206 -4.26 -14.89 -7.39
CA LEU A 206 -5.09 -13.94 -6.65
C LEU A 206 -6.18 -14.71 -5.90
N PRO A 207 -6.33 -14.49 -4.58
CA PRO A 207 -7.43 -15.04 -3.83
C PRO A 207 -8.75 -14.68 -4.50
N GLU A 208 -9.63 -15.69 -4.63
CA GLU A 208 -10.99 -15.52 -5.16
C GLU A 208 -11.05 -14.93 -6.58
N ARG A 209 -10.00 -15.07 -7.40
CA ARG A 209 -9.99 -14.62 -8.82
C ARG A 209 -11.24 -15.06 -9.59
N CYS A 210 -11.68 -16.29 -9.33
CA CYS A 210 -12.85 -16.90 -9.97
C CYS A 210 -14.03 -17.09 -9.00
N GLY A 211 -14.09 -16.25 -7.96
CA GLY A 211 -15.03 -16.38 -6.85
C GLY A 211 -14.56 -17.41 -5.82
N SER A 212 -15.40 -17.68 -4.82
CA SER A 212 -15.08 -18.57 -3.71
C SER A 212 -14.93 -20.04 -4.09
N PHE A 213 -15.48 -20.45 -5.23
CA PHE A 213 -15.51 -21.86 -5.66
C PHE A 213 -15.10 -22.10 -7.11
N GLY A 214 -14.90 -21.06 -7.93
CA GLY A 214 -14.53 -21.24 -9.34
C GLY A 214 -13.09 -21.72 -9.52
N LEU A 215 -12.87 -22.56 -10.53
CA LEU A 215 -11.55 -23.03 -10.96
C LEU A 215 -10.91 -21.99 -11.88
N CYS A 216 -9.65 -21.65 -11.59
CA CYS A 216 -8.82 -20.78 -12.42
C CYS A 216 -7.71 -21.58 -13.10
N GLU A 217 -7.58 -21.44 -14.41
CA GLU A 217 -6.55 -22.05 -15.25
C GLU A 217 -6.14 -21.06 -16.34
N ASP A 218 -4.84 -20.95 -16.64
CA ASP A 218 -4.30 -20.05 -17.67
C ASP A 218 -4.78 -18.59 -17.59
N ASN A 219 -4.94 -18.07 -16.37
CA ASN A 219 -5.49 -16.74 -16.08
C ASN A 219 -6.97 -16.57 -16.46
N GLN A 220 -7.71 -17.67 -16.56
CA GLN A 220 -9.12 -17.68 -16.91
C GLN A 220 -9.94 -18.49 -15.90
N CYS A 221 -11.16 -18.05 -15.67
CA CYS A 221 -12.12 -18.79 -14.89
C CYS A 221 -12.83 -19.80 -15.78
N VAL A 222 -12.44 -21.07 -15.65
CA VAL A 222 -12.77 -22.12 -16.62
C VAL A 222 -13.96 -22.96 -16.19
N ALA A 223 -14.17 -23.16 -14.89
CA ALA A 223 -15.27 -24.00 -14.40
C ALA A 223 -15.78 -23.62 -13.01
N CYS A 224 -17.01 -24.06 -12.69
CA CYS A 224 -17.46 -24.28 -11.32
C CYS A 224 -17.38 -25.79 -11.02
N PRO A 225 -16.70 -26.23 -9.97
CA PRO A 225 -16.81 -27.60 -9.48
C PRO A 225 -18.24 -27.93 -9.05
N SER A 226 -18.66 -29.18 -9.23
CA SER A 226 -19.95 -29.71 -8.77
C SER A 226 -19.82 -31.19 -8.42
N PRO A 227 -20.78 -31.80 -7.69
CA PRO A 227 -20.76 -33.23 -7.42
C PRO A 227 -20.73 -34.12 -8.67
N ASN A 228 -21.24 -33.62 -9.81
CA ASN A 228 -21.32 -34.36 -11.07
C ASN A 228 -20.19 -34.00 -12.05
N GLY A 229 -19.14 -33.30 -11.59
CA GLY A 229 -18.02 -32.86 -12.42
C GLY A 229 -17.97 -31.33 -12.57
N LEU A 230 -17.35 -30.86 -13.66
CA LEU A 230 -17.13 -29.43 -13.91
C LEU A 230 -18.27 -28.83 -14.74
N LEU A 231 -18.88 -27.76 -14.24
CA LEU A 231 -19.83 -26.93 -14.96
C LEU A 231 -19.13 -25.70 -15.54
N GLY A 232 -19.72 -25.08 -16.56
CA GLY A 232 -19.23 -23.80 -17.08
C GLY A 232 -19.18 -22.74 -15.96
N TRP A 233 -18.09 -21.98 -15.92
CA TRP A 233 -17.90 -20.97 -14.87
C TRP A 233 -18.99 -19.89 -14.90
N SER A 234 -19.34 -19.39 -13.72
CA SER A 234 -20.19 -18.21 -13.55
C SER A 234 -19.76 -17.41 -12.31
N ASN A 235 -20.10 -16.12 -12.27
CA ASN A 235 -19.88 -15.27 -11.09
C ASN A 235 -20.61 -15.79 -9.82
N SER A 236 -21.55 -16.70 -9.99
CA SER A 236 -22.32 -17.36 -8.93
C SER A 236 -21.84 -18.77 -8.62
N CYS A 237 -20.60 -19.16 -8.99
CA CYS A 237 -20.04 -20.46 -8.60
C CYS A 237 -20.12 -20.62 -7.06
N GLN A 238 -20.87 -21.62 -6.63
CA GLN A 238 -21.03 -22.00 -5.23
C GLN A 238 -20.99 -23.53 -5.09
N PRO A 239 -20.66 -24.05 -3.90
CA PRO A 239 -20.66 -25.48 -3.61
C PRO A 239 -22.00 -26.18 -3.85
#